data_AF-A0A4Y7QNN0-F1
#
_entry.id   AF-A0A4Y7QNN0-F1
#
_cell.length_a   1.000
_cell.length_b   1.000
_cell.length_c   1.000
_cell.angle_alpha   90.00
_cell.angle_beta   90.00
_cell.angle_gamma   90.00
#
_symmetry.space_group_name_H-M   'P 1'
#
loop_
_entity.id
_entity.type
_entity.pdbx_description
1 polymer ?
#
loop_
_entity_poly.entity_id
_entity_poly.type
_entity_poly.pdbx_seq_one_letter_code
_entity_poly.pdbx_strand_id
1 'polypeptide(L)'
;MSSSHLPAFPRAQQAPIIRSNQRDIYYVASLREQAENVLRSWLGTRWLTRWDKEVELSAKLVYYGLTTGRAIQTLGEEYTNIWQHSDIQHGTPSLTTRTALVLFPTLPTYLLARLGPRLSESSSRFTKFLHKLPVILEVLTEINLAAFYFRGTYHDIVRRLLGVRNISSIPDDPNTRPPSYSLLGILLTIRLVYRLTKAVQGLIPSVSGDHVQSEKSIGKQAVPAAQEADTTIDGVSLSIILSSVQDDSAPTIPAEEDERTALDFASVPNELRSGRNCTLCLEERTGTCSTECGHLFCWTCIVGWGRGKAECPLCRQTLNLQRLIPIYNL
;
A
#
# COMPACT_ATOMS: atom_id res chain seq x y z
N MET A 1 11.79 15.03 -50.79
CA MET A 1 10.35 15.26 -50.61
C MET A 1 10.07 15.21 -49.12
N SER A 2 10.08 16.37 -48.45
CA SER A 2 9.74 16.48 -47.04
C SER A 2 8.22 16.36 -46.93
N SER A 3 7.72 15.22 -46.43
CA SER A 3 6.33 15.12 -46.03
C SER A 3 6.11 16.08 -44.87
N SER A 4 5.37 17.15 -45.13
CA SER A 4 4.90 18.10 -44.13
C SER A 4 3.90 17.38 -43.20
N HIS A 5 4.41 16.61 -42.25
CA HIS A 5 3.59 16.10 -41.16
C HIS A 5 3.17 17.30 -40.32
N LEU A 6 1.86 17.53 -40.23
CA LEU A 6 1.30 18.50 -39.30
C LEU A 6 1.83 18.16 -37.88
N PRO A 7 2.19 19.18 -37.08
CA PRO A 7 2.65 18.95 -35.72
C PRO A 7 1.52 18.26 -34.93
N ALA A 8 1.75 16.99 -34.58
CA ALA A 8 0.83 16.19 -33.79
C ALA A 8 1.36 16.10 -32.35
N PHE A 9 0.46 16.21 -31.38
CA PHE A 9 0.82 16.05 -29.98
C PHE A 9 1.25 14.60 -29.72
N PRO A 10 2.44 14.38 -29.11
CA PRO A 10 2.88 13.04 -28.76
C PRO A 10 2.00 12.45 -27.66
N ARG A 11 2.05 11.12 -27.53
CA ARG A 11 1.36 10.43 -26.44
C ARG A 11 2.08 10.70 -25.12
N ALA A 12 1.33 10.82 -24.03
CA ALA A 12 1.93 10.95 -22.73
C ALA A 12 2.70 9.66 -22.39
N GLN A 13 3.95 9.83 -21.96
CA GLN A 13 4.79 8.72 -21.52
C GLN A 13 4.38 8.23 -20.12
N GLN A 14 4.99 7.15 -19.65
CA GLN A 14 4.67 6.53 -18.35
C GLN A 14 4.89 7.48 -17.17
N ALA A 15 6.05 8.16 -17.10
CA ALA A 15 6.40 8.99 -15.95
C ALA A 15 5.43 10.18 -15.73
N PRO A 16 5.07 10.98 -16.76
CA PRO A 16 4.06 12.03 -16.62
C PRO A 16 2.71 11.53 -16.10
N ILE A 17 2.24 10.38 -16.56
CA ILE A 17 0.96 9.79 -16.13
C ILE A 17 1.02 9.33 -14.67
N ILE A 18 2.14 8.74 -14.25
CA ILE A 18 2.31 8.29 -12.85
C ILE A 18 2.38 9.51 -11.92
N ARG A 19 3.17 10.52 -12.27
CA ARG A 19 3.34 11.73 -11.46
C ARG A 19 2.05 12.55 -11.36
N SER A 20 1.27 12.65 -12.45
CA SER A 20 -0.02 13.32 -12.40
C SER A 20 -0.96 12.63 -11.41
N ASN A 21 -1.05 11.29 -11.47
CA ASN A 21 -1.90 10.54 -10.56
C ASN A 21 -1.44 10.66 -9.09
N GLN A 22 -0.13 10.54 -8.83
CA GLN A 22 0.41 10.74 -7.48
C GLN A 22 0.09 12.13 -6.93
N ARG A 23 0.17 13.17 -7.77
CA ARG A 23 -0.14 14.54 -7.39
C ARG A 23 -1.64 14.73 -7.13
N ASP A 24 -2.50 14.11 -7.94
CA ASP A 24 -3.95 14.12 -7.72
C ASP A 24 -4.34 13.44 -6.41
N ILE A 25 -3.75 12.28 -6.09
CA ILE A 25 -3.98 11.59 -4.82
C ILE A 25 -3.60 12.48 -3.64
N TYR A 26 -2.45 13.15 -3.72
CA TYR A 26 -2.00 14.09 -2.68
C TYR A 26 -2.99 15.23 -2.46
N TYR A 27 -3.46 15.88 -3.52
CA TYR A 27 -4.40 17.00 -3.40
C TYR A 27 -5.79 16.56 -2.90
N VAL A 28 -6.27 15.39 -3.33
CA VAL A 28 -7.52 14.82 -2.80
C VAL A 28 -7.41 14.54 -1.30
N ALA A 29 -6.28 13.98 -0.85
CA ALA A 29 -6.04 13.73 0.58
C ALA A 29 -5.97 15.05 1.37
N SER A 30 -5.28 16.06 0.85
CA SER A 30 -5.22 17.39 1.49
C SER A 30 -6.60 18.06 1.55
N LEU A 31 -7.41 17.96 0.49
CA LEU A 31 -8.77 18.47 0.47
C LEU A 31 -9.65 17.78 1.52
N ARG A 32 -9.53 16.45 1.64
CA ARG A 32 -10.20 15.67 2.69
C ARG A 32 -9.79 16.15 4.08
N GLU A 33 -8.49 16.27 4.36
CA GLU A 33 -7.98 16.70 5.67
C GLU A 33 -8.49 18.10 6.06
N GLN A 34 -8.47 19.05 5.11
CA GLN A 34 -9.02 20.39 5.33
C GLN A 34 -10.53 20.34 5.61
N ALA A 35 -11.28 19.54 4.84
CA ALA A 35 -12.71 19.34 5.06
C ALA A 35 -13.00 18.71 6.43
N GLU A 36 -12.23 17.70 6.84
CA GLU A 36 -12.34 17.05 8.15
C GLU A 36 -12.08 18.03 9.29
N ASN A 37 -11.06 18.89 9.18
CA ASN A 37 -10.76 19.89 10.20
C ASN A 37 -11.92 20.89 10.37
N VAL A 38 -12.50 21.35 9.27
CA VAL A 38 -13.68 22.23 9.29
C VAL A 38 -14.89 21.50 9.90
N LEU A 39 -15.21 20.31 9.42
CA LEU A 39 -16.34 19.51 9.90
C LEU A 39 -16.19 19.12 11.37
N ARG A 40 -14.97 18.83 11.83
CA ARG A 40 -14.66 18.56 13.24
C ARG A 40 -14.94 19.77 14.11
N SER A 41 -14.58 20.96 13.64
CA SER A 41 -14.82 22.21 14.39
C SER A 41 -16.31 22.60 14.45
N TRP A 42 -17.10 22.30 13.42
CA TRP A 42 -18.51 22.68 13.35
C TRP A 42 -19.47 21.63 13.91
N LEU A 43 -19.24 20.35 13.61
CA LEU A 43 -20.16 19.24 13.89
C LEU A 43 -19.62 18.27 14.95
N GLY A 44 -18.37 18.47 15.39
CA GLY A 44 -17.70 17.62 16.37
C GLY A 44 -17.16 16.31 15.79
N THR A 45 -16.30 15.65 16.57
CA THR A 45 -15.63 14.40 16.18
C THR A 45 -16.59 13.23 16.00
N ARG A 46 -17.66 13.14 16.81
CA ARG A 46 -18.66 12.05 16.75
C ARG A 46 -19.43 12.01 15.43
N TRP A 47 -19.76 13.18 14.89
CA TRP A 47 -20.42 13.26 13.59
C TRP A 47 -19.44 12.86 12.49
N LEU A 48 -18.19 13.33 12.58
CA LEU A 48 -17.15 13.01 11.61
C LEU A 48 -16.89 11.51 11.50
N THR A 49 -16.74 10.80 12.63
CA THR A 49 -16.52 9.35 12.62
C THR A 49 -17.69 8.57 12.04
N ARG A 50 -18.93 9.05 12.23
CA ARG A 50 -20.13 8.43 11.64
C ARG A 50 -20.19 8.61 10.12
N TRP A 51 -19.70 9.73 9.61
CA TRP A 51 -19.82 10.14 8.20
C TRP A 51 -18.48 10.11 7.43
N ASP A 52 -17.41 9.53 8.00
CA ASP A 52 -16.06 9.49 7.45
C ASP A 52 -16.01 9.04 5.97
N LYS A 53 -16.71 7.94 5.65
CA LYS A 53 -16.83 7.42 4.29
C LYS A 53 -17.49 8.41 3.31
N GLU A 54 -18.48 9.18 3.78
CA GLU A 54 -19.16 10.19 2.97
C GLU A 54 -18.28 11.41 2.75
N VAL A 55 -17.50 11.81 3.77
CA VAL A 55 -16.53 12.89 3.66
C VAL A 55 -15.47 12.53 2.62
N GLU A 56 -14.93 11.31 2.67
CA GLU A 56 -13.97 10.83 1.66
C GLU A 56 -14.57 10.81 0.24
N LEU A 57 -15.80 10.29 0.09
CA LEU A 57 -16.49 10.29 -1.21
C LEU A 57 -16.72 11.72 -1.71
N SER A 58 -17.15 12.62 -0.84
CA SER A 58 -17.43 14.02 -1.18
C SER A 58 -16.18 14.75 -1.64
N ALA A 59 -15.03 14.56 -0.98
CA ALA A 59 -13.76 15.16 -1.38
C ALA A 59 -13.35 14.71 -2.79
N LYS A 60 -13.46 13.40 -3.09
CA LYS A 60 -13.19 12.85 -4.43
C LYS A 60 -14.16 13.42 -5.48
N LEU A 61 -15.45 13.44 -5.19
CA LEU A 61 -16.47 13.95 -6.11
C LEU A 61 -16.32 15.45 -6.38
N VAL A 62 -15.99 16.25 -5.38
CA VAL A 62 -15.74 17.68 -5.55
C VAL A 62 -14.49 17.89 -6.41
N TYR A 63 -13.37 17.22 -6.08
CA TYR A 63 -12.13 17.37 -6.83
C TYR A 63 -12.28 16.94 -8.30
N TYR A 64 -12.69 15.69 -8.55
CA TYR A 64 -12.81 15.15 -9.90
C TYR A 64 -14.03 15.70 -10.66
N GLY A 65 -15.09 16.11 -9.96
CA GLY A 65 -16.25 16.76 -10.56
C GLY A 65 -15.96 18.16 -11.08
N LEU A 66 -15.23 18.97 -10.31
CA LEU A 66 -14.84 20.33 -10.72
C LEU A 66 -13.75 20.31 -11.80
N THR A 67 -12.92 19.27 -11.86
CA THR A 67 -11.86 19.11 -12.87
C THR A 67 -12.35 18.28 -14.07
N THR A 68 -12.23 16.95 -14.00
CA THR A 68 -12.56 16.01 -15.09
C THR A 68 -14.02 16.12 -15.52
N GLY A 69 -14.96 16.31 -14.58
CA GLY A 69 -16.39 16.49 -14.88
C GLY A 69 -16.67 17.70 -15.79
N ARG A 70 -15.93 18.80 -15.61
CA ARG A 70 -16.02 20.02 -16.43
C ARG A 70 -15.11 20.01 -17.67
N ALA A 71 -14.36 18.91 -17.89
CA ALA A 71 -13.24 18.83 -18.84
C ALA A 71 -12.20 19.95 -18.69
N ILE A 72 -11.87 20.22 -17.45
CA ILE A 72 -10.66 20.95 -17.10
C ILE A 72 -9.63 19.90 -16.66
N GLN A 73 -8.35 20.17 -16.88
CA GLN A 73 -7.27 19.32 -16.39
C GLN A 73 -7.36 19.19 -14.86
N THR A 74 -6.97 18.02 -14.34
CA THR A 74 -6.69 17.91 -12.91
C THR A 74 -5.39 18.67 -12.56
N LEU A 75 -5.17 18.99 -11.29
CA LEU A 75 -3.93 19.66 -10.87
C LEU A 75 -2.69 18.79 -11.15
N GLY A 76 -2.84 17.47 -11.11
CA GLY A 76 -1.80 16.54 -11.51
C GLY A 76 -1.55 16.54 -13.02
N GLU A 77 -2.61 16.60 -13.83
CA GLU A 77 -2.52 16.69 -15.29
C GLU A 77 -1.87 18.01 -15.75
N GLU A 78 -2.22 19.11 -15.08
CA GLU A 78 -1.59 20.42 -15.27
C GLU A 78 -0.11 20.38 -14.90
N TYR A 79 0.23 19.77 -13.75
CA TYR A 79 1.62 19.64 -13.29
C TYR A 79 2.52 18.91 -14.29
N THR A 80 2.00 17.94 -15.04
CA THR A 80 2.78 17.19 -16.03
C THR A 80 2.48 17.56 -17.47
N ASN A 81 1.68 18.60 -17.69
CA ASN A 81 1.31 19.12 -19.01
C ASN A 81 0.67 18.06 -19.94
N ILE A 82 -0.13 17.17 -19.36
CA ILE A 82 -0.86 16.12 -20.09
C ILE A 82 -2.36 16.43 -20.19
N TRP A 83 -2.98 15.96 -21.26
CA TRP A 83 -4.40 16.19 -21.54
C TRP A 83 -5.14 14.88 -21.81
N GLN A 84 -6.39 14.80 -21.38
CA GLN A 84 -7.26 13.67 -21.69
C GLN A 84 -7.76 13.75 -23.13
N HIS A 85 -7.58 12.66 -23.87
CA HIS A 85 -8.02 12.52 -25.25
C HIS A 85 -8.80 11.22 -25.43
N SER A 86 -10.02 11.30 -25.94
CA SER A 86 -10.84 10.13 -26.28
C SER A 86 -10.43 9.59 -27.64
N ASP A 87 -10.14 8.29 -27.70
CA ASP A 87 -9.86 7.61 -28.98
C ASP A 87 -11.15 7.39 -29.79
N ILE A 88 -12.30 7.32 -29.13
CA ILE A 88 -13.61 7.07 -29.77
C ILE A 88 -14.11 8.33 -30.49
N GLN A 89 -14.04 9.48 -29.82
CA GLN A 89 -14.56 10.75 -30.35
C GLN A 89 -13.49 11.61 -31.04
N HIS A 90 -12.22 11.17 -31.03
CA HIS A 90 -11.06 11.89 -31.55
C HIS A 90 -10.99 13.36 -31.07
N GLY A 91 -11.09 13.55 -29.76
CA GLY A 91 -11.13 14.86 -29.15
C GLY A 91 -11.24 14.79 -27.63
N THR A 92 -11.81 15.83 -27.01
CA THR A 92 -12.13 15.78 -25.58
C THR A 92 -13.20 14.72 -25.32
N PRO A 93 -13.13 13.96 -24.21
CA PRO A 93 -14.14 12.94 -23.89
C PRO A 93 -15.54 13.54 -23.84
N SER A 94 -16.59 12.75 -24.11
CA SER A 94 -17.98 13.21 -24.01
C SER A 94 -18.39 13.45 -22.55
N LEU A 95 -19.52 14.13 -22.32
CA LEU A 95 -20.04 14.33 -20.96
C LEU A 95 -20.29 13.00 -20.24
N THR A 96 -20.82 11.99 -20.95
CA THR A 96 -21.08 10.67 -20.37
C THR A 96 -19.79 9.93 -20.01
N THR A 97 -18.76 10.03 -20.85
CA THR A 97 -17.44 9.48 -20.55
C THR A 97 -16.80 10.20 -19.36
N ARG A 98 -16.92 11.53 -19.26
CA ARG A 98 -16.39 12.30 -18.13
C ARG A 98 -17.08 11.93 -16.82
N THR A 99 -18.41 11.88 -16.79
CA THR A 99 -19.14 11.48 -15.58
C THR A 99 -18.81 10.04 -15.19
N ALA A 100 -18.68 9.13 -16.16
CA ALA A 100 -18.21 7.78 -15.94
C ALA A 100 -16.80 7.76 -15.31
N LEU A 101 -15.85 8.54 -15.84
CA LEU A 101 -14.49 8.64 -15.28
C LEU A 101 -14.46 9.11 -13.83
N VAL A 102 -15.41 9.93 -13.39
CA VAL A 102 -15.52 10.39 -12.00
C VAL A 102 -16.20 9.35 -11.11
N LEU A 103 -17.30 8.75 -11.58
CA LEU A 103 -18.16 7.90 -10.76
C LEU A 103 -17.63 6.46 -10.64
N PHE A 104 -17.08 5.87 -11.70
CA PHE A 104 -16.64 4.47 -11.67
C PHE A 104 -15.48 4.19 -10.70
N PRO A 105 -14.49 5.08 -10.51
CA PRO A 105 -13.44 4.86 -9.51
C PRO A 105 -13.89 5.10 -8.06
N THR A 106 -14.93 5.91 -7.85
CA THR A 106 -15.31 6.42 -6.52
C THR A 106 -16.53 5.70 -5.91
N LEU A 107 -17.54 5.38 -6.72
CA LEU A 107 -18.78 4.77 -6.24
C LEU A 107 -18.65 3.30 -5.81
N PRO A 108 -17.94 2.40 -6.52
CA PRO A 108 -17.94 0.98 -6.16
C PRO A 108 -17.35 0.71 -4.78
N THR A 109 -16.24 1.39 -4.44
CA THR A 109 -15.59 1.27 -3.13
C THR A 109 -16.52 1.73 -2.01
N TYR A 110 -17.20 2.85 -2.22
CA TYR A 110 -18.18 3.39 -1.30
C TYR A 110 -19.41 2.47 -1.13
N LEU A 111 -20.01 2.00 -2.24
CA LEU A 111 -21.18 1.13 -2.22
C LEU A 111 -20.87 -0.19 -1.52
N LEU A 112 -19.72 -0.81 -1.80
CA LEU A 112 -19.29 -2.02 -1.12
C LEU A 112 -19.09 -1.79 0.38
N ALA A 113 -18.47 -0.67 0.76
CA ALA A 113 -18.24 -0.33 2.17
C ALA A 113 -19.52 -0.01 2.95
N ARG A 114 -20.61 0.41 2.27
CA ARG A 114 -21.89 0.75 2.90
C ARG A 114 -22.91 -0.38 2.86
N LEU A 115 -23.02 -1.09 1.74
CA LEU A 115 -24.02 -2.13 1.52
C LEU A 115 -23.50 -3.53 1.87
N GLY A 116 -22.19 -3.73 1.93
CA GLY A 116 -21.57 -5.02 2.27
C GLY A 116 -22.17 -5.69 3.51
N PRO A 117 -22.29 -5.00 4.66
CA PRO A 117 -22.86 -5.60 5.87
C PRO A 117 -24.32 -6.03 5.72
N ARG A 118 -25.13 -5.27 4.98
CA ARG A 118 -26.56 -5.57 4.75
C ARG A 118 -26.76 -6.70 3.76
N LEU A 119 -25.87 -6.83 2.78
CA LEU A 119 -25.94 -7.84 1.74
C LEU A 119 -25.42 -9.21 2.23
N SER A 120 -24.65 -9.25 3.32
CA SER A 120 -24.13 -10.49 3.91
C SER A 120 -25.21 -11.42 4.46
N GLU A 121 -26.40 -10.91 4.80
CA GLU A 121 -27.50 -11.72 5.37
C GLU A 121 -28.28 -12.51 4.29
N SER A 122 -28.13 -12.17 3.00
CA SER A 122 -28.85 -12.86 1.93
C SER A 122 -28.00 -13.98 1.31
N SER A 123 -28.50 -15.21 1.28
CA SER A 123 -27.78 -16.42 0.82
C SER A 123 -27.83 -16.67 -0.70
N SER A 124 -28.08 -15.62 -1.49
CA SER A 124 -28.17 -15.74 -2.95
C SER A 124 -26.81 -15.97 -3.63
N ARG A 125 -26.80 -16.59 -4.81
CA ARG A 125 -25.61 -16.67 -5.69
C ARG A 125 -24.97 -15.29 -5.93
N PHE A 126 -25.79 -14.24 -5.92
CA PHE A 126 -25.36 -12.86 -6.08
C PHE A 126 -24.47 -12.37 -4.94
N THR A 127 -24.75 -12.73 -3.68
CA THR A 127 -23.94 -12.28 -2.54
C THR A 127 -22.58 -12.98 -2.51
N LYS A 128 -22.54 -14.27 -2.85
CA LYS A 128 -21.28 -15.01 -3.09
C LYS A 128 -20.44 -14.35 -4.18
N PHE A 129 -21.05 -13.87 -5.26
CA PHE A 129 -20.35 -13.12 -6.31
C PHE A 129 -19.86 -11.76 -5.80
N LEU A 130 -20.70 -11.00 -5.09
CA LEU A 130 -20.33 -9.71 -4.51
C LEU A 130 -19.17 -9.81 -3.51
N HIS A 131 -19.07 -10.89 -2.73
CA HIS A 131 -17.91 -11.10 -1.85
C HIS A 131 -16.61 -11.39 -2.62
N LYS A 132 -16.70 -12.02 -3.81
CA LYS A 132 -15.53 -12.27 -4.67
C LYS A 132 -15.16 -11.07 -5.55
N LEU A 133 -16.10 -10.16 -5.78
CA LEU A 133 -15.92 -9.01 -6.67
C LEU A 133 -14.73 -8.11 -6.31
N PRO A 134 -14.48 -7.73 -5.03
CA PRO A 134 -13.31 -6.92 -4.66
C PRO A 134 -11.99 -7.57 -5.05
N VAL A 135 -11.87 -8.89 -4.80
CA VAL A 135 -10.67 -9.67 -5.14
C VAL A 135 -10.46 -9.73 -6.66
N ILE A 136 -11.55 -9.96 -7.42
CA ILE A 136 -11.50 -9.97 -8.89
C ILE A 136 -11.06 -8.60 -9.42
N LEU A 137 -11.63 -7.51 -8.87
CA LEU A 137 -11.26 -6.15 -9.25
C LEU A 137 -9.81 -5.83 -8.90
N GLU A 138 -9.33 -6.23 -7.72
CA GLU A 138 -7.93 -6.06 -7.31
C GLU A 138 -6.99 -6.74 -8.32
N VAL A 139 -7.21 -8.02 -8.62
CA VAL A 139 -6.41 -8.76 -9.61
C VAL A 139 -6.45 -8.09 -10.99
N LEU A 140 -7.63 -7.64 -11.42
CA LEU A 140 -7.79 -6.94 -12.70
C LEU A 140 -7.06 -5.59 -12.72
N THR A 141 -7.01 -4.86 -11.59
CA THR A 141 -6.23 -3.62 -11.45
C THR A 141 -4.73 -3.89 -11.52
N GLU A 142 -4.24 -4.94 -10.87
CA GLU A 142 -2.83 -5.34 -10.90
C GLU A 142 -2.39 -5.77 -12.30
N ILE A 143 -3.23 -6.54 -13.01
CA ILE A 143 -2.98 -6.92 -14.41
C ILE A 143 -2.94 -5.68 -15.31
N ASN A 144 -3.90 -4.76 -15.15
CA ASN A 144 -3.92 -3.52 -15.92
C ASN A 144 -2.67 -2.67 -15.67
N LEU A 145 -2.27 -2.55 -14.40
CA LEU A 145 -1.08 -1.80 -13.99
C LEU A 145 0.21 -2.43 -14.55
N ALA A 146 0.35 -3.76 -14.51
CA ALA A 146 1.45 -4.45 -15.14
C ALA A 146 1.50 -4.17 -16.65
N ALA A 147 0.35 -4.27 -17.34
CA ALA A 147 0.24 -3.94 -18.77
C ALA A 147 0.57 -2.47 -19.07
N PHE A 148 0.25 -1.55 -18.15
CA PHE A 148 0.64 -0.15 -18.25
C PHE A 148 2.15 0.05 -18.16
N TYR A 149 2.85 -0.65 -17.26
CA TYR A 149 4.31 -0.57 -17.16
C TYR A 149 5.06 -1.16 -18.36
N PHE A 150 4.41 -2.03 -19.16
CA PHE A 150 4.97 -2.48 -20.44
C PHE A 150 4.65 -1.56 -21.63
N ARG A 151 3.41 -1.06 -21.74
CA ARG A 151 2.94 -0.34 -22.94
C ARG A 151 2.77 1.18 -22.78
N GLY A 152 2.62 1.66 -21.55
CA GLY A 152 2.46 3.07 -21.21
C GLY A 152 1.14 3.72 -21.62
N THR A 153 0.09 2.95 -21.91
CA THR A 153 -1.15 3.50 -22.48
C THR A 153 -2.19 3.91 -21.43
N TYR A 154 -2.65 2.96 -20.60
CA TYR A 154 -3.77 3.17 -19.67
C TYR A 154 -3.38 2.79 -18.25
N HIS A 155 -3.21 3.77 -17.37
CA HIS A 155 -2.91 3.54 -15.95
C HIS A 155 -4.09 2.91 -15.20
N ASP A 156 -5.32 3.36 -15.48
CA ASP A 156 -6.54 2.89 -14.81
C ASP A 156 -7.38 2.02 -15.74
N ILE A 157 -8.07 1.03 -15.17
CA ILE A 157 -9.00 0.16 -15.92
C ILE A 157 -10.14 0.98 -16.52
N VAL A 158 -10.68 1.94 -15.77
CA VAL A 158 -11.81 2.76 -16.22
C VAL A 158 -11.43 3.52 -17.48
N ARG A 159 -10.22 4.10 -17.53
CA ARG A 159 -9.69 4.77 -18.72
C ARG A 159 -9.48 3.81 -19.88
N ARG A 160 -9.04 2.58 -19.62
CA ARG A 160 -8.92 1.53 -20.64
C ARG A 160 -10.27 1.14 -21.23
N LEU A 161 -11.28 0.92 -20.39
CA LEU A 161 -12.63 0.52 -20.81
C LEU A 161 -13.31 1.63 -21.60
N LEU A 162 -13.10 2.90 -21.21
CA LEU A 162 -13.69 4.07 -21.86
C LEU A 162 -12.85 4.60 -23.05
N GLY A 163 -11.69 4.02 -23.33
CA GLY A 163 -10.82 4.44 -24.43
C GLY A 163 -10.28 5.87 -24.29
N VAL A 164 -9.97 6.30 -23.07
CA VAL A 164 -9.44 7.64 -22.77
C VAL A 164 -7.94 7.55 -22.50
N ARG A 165 -7.15 8.12 -23.41
CA ARG A 165 -5.69 8.16 -23.35
C ARG A 165 -5.19 9.56 -23.02
N ASN A 166 -3.97 9.66 -22.52
CA ASN A 166 -3.34 10.95 -22.23
C ASN A 166 -2.38 11.33 -23.37
N ILE A 167 -2.43 12.59 -23.78
CA ILE A 167 -1.50 13.20 -24.73
C ILE A 167 -0.63 14.23 -24.01
N SER A 168 0.63 14.39 -24.42
CA SER A 168 1.54 15.39 -23.88
C SER A 168 1.54 16.62 -24.77
N SER A 169 1.53 17.80 -24.16
CA SER A 169 1.73 19.06 -24.89
C SER A 169 3.22 19.37 -25.15
N ILE A 170 4.12 18.69 -24.43
CA ILE A 170 5.56 18.80 -24.60
C ILE A 170 6.00 17.85 -25.72
N PRO A 171 6.71 18.33 -26.77
CA PRO A 171 7.25 17.49 -27.82
C PRO A 171 8.34 16.56 -27.29
N ASP A 172 8.46 15.35 -27.85
CA ASP A 172 9.53 14.42 -27.49
C ASP A 172 10.88 14.98 -27.98
N ASP A 173 11.86 15.08 -27.07
CA ASP A 173 13.23 15.47 -27.43
C ASP A 173 13.92 14.26 -28.10
N PRO A 174 14.34 14.37 -29.39
CA PRO A 174 14.95 13.26 -30.12
C PRO A 174 16.28 12.78 -29.53
N ASN A 175 16.95 13.61 -28.71
CA ASN A 175 18.27 13.29 -28.17
C ASN A 175 18.21 12.58 -26.81
N THR A 176 17.04 12.54 -26.17
CA THR A 176 16.88 11.92 -24.86
C THR A 176 16.01 10.68 -24.96
N ARG A 177 16.51 9.55 -24.43
CA ARG A 177 15.70 8.34 -24.30
C ARG A 177 14.91 8.42 -22.99
N PRO A 178 13.59 8.25 -23.01
CA PRO A 178 12.80 8.30 -21.80
C PRO A 178 13.12 7.11 -20.88
N PRO A 179 13.00 7.28 -19.55
CA PRO A 179 13.22 6.19 -18.60
C PRO A 179 12.20 5.07 -18.83
N SER A 180 12.67 3.82 -18.85
CA SER A 180 11.82 2.65 -19.01
C SER A 180 11.35 2.14 -17.65
N TYR A 181 10.04 1.95 -17.48
CA TYR A 181 9.45 1.35 -16.28
C TYR A 181 9.11 -0.14 -16.46
N SER A 182 9.67 -0.79 -17.49
CA SER A 182 9.40 -2.19 -17.83
C SER A 182 9.83 -3.16 -16.71
N LEU A 183 10.89 -2.84 -15.97
CA LEU A 183 11.33 -3.63 -14.82
C LEU A 183 10.24 -3.73 -13.74
N LEU A 184 9.57 -2.61 -13.43
CA LEU A 184 8.47 -2.59 -12.48
C LEU A 184 7.29 -3.44 -12.98
N GLY A 185 7.05 -3.44 -14.30
CA GLY A 185 6.12 -4.38 -14.95
C GLY A 185 6.50 -5.84 -14.71
N ILE A 186 7.77 -6.20 -14.86
CA ILE A 186 8.26 -7.57 -14.61
C ILE A 186 8.05 -7.95 -13.14
N LEU A 187 8.42 -7.09 -12.20
CA LEU A 187 8.23 -7.34 -10.76
C LEU A 187 6.75 -7.57 -10.41
N LEU A 188 5.84 -6.78 -10.99
CA LEU A 188 4.40 -6.96 -10.82
C LEU A 188 3.92 -8.28 -11.43
N THR A 189 4.43 -8.69 -12.60
CA THR A 189 4.09 -9.99 -13.18
C THR A 189 4.56 -11.15 -12.33
N ILE A 190 5.78 -11.10 -11.77
CA ILE A 190 6.29 -12.13 -10.86
C ILE A 190 5.40 -12.22 -9.62
N ARG A 191 5.02 -11.08 -9.02
CA ARG A 191 4.08 -11.03 -7.89
C ARG A 191 2.72 -11.65 -8.24
N LEU A 192 2.18 -11.33 -9.42
CA LEU A 192 0.90 -11.86 -9.88
C LEU A 192 0.96 -13.38 -10.12
N VAL A 193 2.07 -13.86 -10.71
CA VAL A 193 2.33 -15.30 -10.90
C VAL A 193 2.47 -16.01 -9.56
N TYR A 194 3.18 -15.44 -8.59
CA TYR A 194 3.28 -16.01 -7.24
C TYR A 194 1.92 -16.10 -6.54
N ARG A 195 1.10 -15.04 -6.61
CA ARG A 195 -0.28 -15.07 -6.09
C ARG A 195 -1.10 -16.17 -6.77
N LEU A 196 -0.97 -16.33 -8.09
CA LEU A 196 -1.66 -17.36 -8.86
C LEU A 196 -1.20 -18.78 -8.47
N THR A 197 0.11 -19.02 -8.34
CA THR A 197 0.62 -20.35 -7.98
C THR A 197 0.17 -20.76 -6.58
N LYS A 198 0.19 -19.85 -5.61
CA LYS A 198 -0.36 -20.10 -4.27
C LYS A 198 -1.87 -20.37 -4.29
N ALA A 199 -2.63 -19.64 -5.10
CA ALA A 199 -4.06 -19.87 -5.26
C ALA A 199 -4.37 -21.24 -5.91
N VAL A 200 -3.58 -21.66 -6.91
CA VAL A 200 -3.73 -22.96 -7.57
C VAL A 200 -3.30 -24.10 -6.64
N GLN A 201 -2.22 -23.94 -5.87
CA GLN A 201 -1.79 -24.92 -4.86
C GLN A 201 -2.85 -25.17 -3.79
N GLY A 202 -3.62 -24.14 -3.41
CA GLY A 202 -4.76 -24.28 -2.51
C GLY A 202 -5.99 -24.95 -3.12
N LEU A 203 -6.05 -25.10 -4.46
CA LEU A 203 -7.16 -25.72 -5.18
C LEU A 203 -6.89 -27.19 -5.57
N ILE A 204 -5.63 -27.65 -5.50
CA ILE A 204 -5.26 -29.04 -5.73
C ILE A 204 -5.50 -29.80 -4.42
N PRO A 205 -6.47 -30.74 -4.35
CA PRO A 205 -6.58 -31.64 -3.21
C PRO A 205 -5.32 -32.49 -3.18
N SER A 206 -4.61 -32.54 -2.05
CA SER A 206 -3.58 -33.53 -1.83
C SER A 206 -4.21 -34.92 -1.95
N VAL A 207 -3.99 -35.58 -3.09
CA VAL A 207 -4.30 -37.00 -3.27
C VAL A 207 -3.34 -37.78 -2.38
N SER A 208 -3.84 -38.19 -1.22
CA SER A 208 -3.22 -39.22 -0.40
C SER A 208 -3.17 -40.52 -1.20
N GLY A 209 -1.96 -41.04 -1.40
CA GLY A 209 -1.72 -42.48 -1.52
C GLY A 209 -1.26 -42.98 -0.17
N ASP A 210 -2.06 -43.86 0.44
CA ASP A 210 -1.86 -44.45 1.76
C ASP A 210 -0.65 -45.40 1.85
N HIS A 211 0.09 -45.34 2.96
CA HIS A 211 0.19 -46.49 3.89
C HIS A 211 0.75 -46.08 5.28
N VAL A 212 -0.20 -45.82 6.20
CA VAL A 212 -0.31 -46.29 7.60
C VAL A 212 0.95 -46.41 8.48
N GLN A 213 1.01 -45.60 9.54
CA GLN A 213 0.90 -46.13 10.91
C GLN A 213 0.42 -45.07 11.92
N SER A 214 -0.59 -45.49 12.69
CA SER A 214 -1.04 -45.00 14.00
C SER A 214 0.19 -44.62 14.85
N GLU A 215 0.19 -43.65 15.75
CA GLU A 215 -0.64 -43.69 16.95
C GLU A 215 -0.27 -42.52 17.88
N LYS A 216 -1.16 -42.33 18.84
CA LYS A 216 -1.09 -41.43 19.99
C LYS A 216 0.18 -41.55 20.84
N SER A 217 0.44 -40.40 21.48
CA SER A 217 0.85 -40.21 22.87
C SER A 217 2.35 -40.10 23.21
N ILE A 218 2.64 -38.93 23.79
CA ILE A 218 3.38 -38.71 25.03
C ILE A 218 4.67 -39.52 25.22
N GLY A 219 5.78 -38.79 25.31
CA GLY A 219 6.83 -39.09 26.27
C GLY A 219 8.12 -39.64 25.69
N LYS A 220 9.15 -38.78 25.75
CA LYS A 220 10.55 -39.08 26.12
C LYS A 220 11.29 -40.22 25.39
N GLN A 221 12.40 -39.77 24.79
CA GLN A 221 13.79 -40.23 24.96
C GLN A 221 14.51 -40.82 23.74
N ALA A 222 15.63 -40.15 23.49
CA ALA A 222 16.98 -40.64 23.22
C ALA A 222 17.38 -41.02 21.78
N VAL A 223 18.38 -40.24 21.34
CA VAL A 223 19.22 -40.26 20.13
C VAL A 223 20.06 -41.56 20.02
N PRO A 224 20.66 -41.92 18.85
CA PRO A 224 21.93 -41.32 18.36
C PRO A 224 21.96 -41.09 16.82
N ALA A 225 22.34 -39.92 16.30
CA ALA A 225 23.68 -39.39 16.03
C ALA A 225 24.27 -39.79 14.65
N ALA A 226 24.29 -38.84 13.71
CA ALA A 226 25.36 -38.55 12.73
C ALA A 226 24.98 -37.27 11.94
N GLN A 227 25.41 -36.10 12.40
CA GLN A 227 26.46 -35.28 11.78
C GLN A 227 26.00 -34.40 10.59
N GLU A 228 25.39 -33.26 10.90
CA GLU A 228 25.76 -31.98 10.28
C GLU A 228 25.97 -30.99 11.42
N ALA A 229 27.13 -30.33 11.44
CA ALA A 229 27.56 -29.46 12.51
C ALA A 229 26.80 -28.13 12.45
N ASP A 230 25.78 -28.01 13.29
CA ASP A 230 25.10 -26.73 13.55
C ASP A 230 26.11 -25.76 14.18
N THR A 231 26.47 -24.71 13.45
CA THR A 231 27.31 -23.64 13.98
C THR A 231 26.55 -22.90 15.06
N THR A 232 27.13 -22.83 16.25
CA THR A 232 26.52 -22.16 17.41
C THR A 232 27.29 -20.89 17.73
N ILE A 233 26.57 -19.81 18.02
CA ILE A 233 27.12 -18.59 18.59
C ILE A 233 26.48 -18.44 19.97
N ASP A 234 27.30 -18.35 21.02
CA ASP A 234 26.88 -18.21 22.42
C ASP A 234 25.82 -19.23 22.88
N GLY A 235 25.95 -20.47 22.40
CA GLY A 235 25.07 -21.59 22.77
C GLY A 235 23.72 -21.62 22.05
N VAL A 236 23.46 -20.73 21.09
CA VAL A 236 22.25 -20.72 20.26
C VAL A 236 22.60 -21.18 18.84
N SER A 237 21.81 -22.09 18.29
CA SER A 237 22.00 -22.59 16.91
C SER A 237 21.66 -21.50 15.88
N LEU A 238 22.50 -21.36 14.85
CA LEU A 238 22.33 -20.38 13.77
C LEU A 238 20.97 -20.50 13.07
N SER A 239 20.41 -21.72 13.02
CA SER A 239 19.10 -22.00 12.42
C SER A 239 17.95 -21.31 13.17
N ILE A 240 18.08 -21.14 14.49
CA ILE A 240 17.11 -20.44 15.34
C ILE A 240 17.21 -18.92 15.13
N ILE A 241 18.43 -18.41 15.00
CA ILE A 241 18.67 -16.98 14.74
C ILE A 241 18.15 -16.59 13.36
N LEU A 242 18.40 -17.41 12.33
CA LEU A 242 17.94 -17.16 10.96
C LEU A 242 16.43 -17.34 10.77
N SER A 243 15.77 -18.17 11.58
CA SER A 243 14.30 -18.31 11.57
C SER A 243 13.58 -17.20 12.33
N SER A 244 14.29 -16.41 13.14
CA SER A 244 13.76 -15.24 13.85
C SER A 244 13.60 -13.99 12.97
N VAL A 245 13.58 -14.12 11.64
CA VAL A 245 13.14 -13.02 10.77
C VAL A 245 11.70 -12.69 11.15
N GLN A 246 11.57 -11.65 11.98
CA GLN A 246 10.30 -11.11 12.43
C GLN A 246 9.38 -10.93 11.23
N ASP A 247 8.25 -11.62 11.30
CA ASP A 247 7.12 -11.36 10.43
C ASP A 247 6.65 -9.93 10.76
N ASP A 248 6.95 -8.96 9.89
CA ASP A 248 6.46 -7.57 9.99
C ASP A 248 4.92 -7.49 10.05
N SER A 249 4.23 -8.62 9.86
CA SER A 249 2.77 -8.80 9.94
C SER A 249 2.27 -9.17 11.35
N ALA A 250 3.16 -9.45 12.31
CA ALA A 250 2.76 -9.77 13.68
C ALA A 250 2.23 -8.50 14.39
N PRO A 251 1.12 -8.60 15.15
CA PRO A 251 0.60 -7.46 15.91
C PRO A 251 1.64 -6.95 16.90
N THR A 252 1.71 -5.63 17.06
CA THR A 252 2.54 -4.98 18.07
C THR A 252 2.09 -5.43 19.46
N ILE A 253 3.06 -5.80 20.30
CA ILE A 253 2.80 -6.24 21.67
C ILE A 253 2.40 -4.99 22.48
N PRO A 254 1.27 -5.00 23.21
CA PRO A 254 0.90 -3.91 24.11
C PRO A 254 2.00 -3.61 25.13
N ALA A 255 2.15 -2.35 25.53
CA ALA A 255 3.19 -1.95 26.48
C ALA A 255 3.06 -2.65 27.84
N GLU A 256 1.84 -2.98 28.27
CA GLU A 256 1.57 -3.73 29.50
C GLU A 256 2.08 -5.19 29.46
N GLU A 257 2.29 -5.74 28.27
CA GLU A 257 2.74 -7.13 28.05
C GLU A 257 4.23 -7.22 27.70
N ASP A 258 4.95 -6.10 27.68
CA ASP A 258 6.37 -6.05 27.31
C ASP A 258 7.30 -6.38 28.49
N GLU A 259 7.77 -7.63 28.55
CA GLU A 259 8.76 -8.09 29.54
C GLU A 259 10.13 -7.37 29.43
N ARG A 260 10.41 -6.67 28.32
CA ARG A 260 11.73 -6.03 28.09
C ARG A 260 11.84 -4.63 28.69
N THR A 261 10.73 -4.03 29.13
CA THR A 261 10.75 -2.71 29.77
C THR A 261 10.60 -2.88 31.28
N ALA A 262 11.58 -2.44 32.08
CA ALA A 262 11.59 -2.67 33.53
C ALA A 262 10.69 -1.70 34.33
N LEU A 263 9.69 -1.09 33.67
CA LEU A 263 8.76 -0.16 34.28
C LEU A 263 7.43 -0.85 34.52
N ASP A 264 6.88 -0.70 35.73
CA ASP A 264 5.51 -1.10 36.00
C ASP A 264 4.55 -0.09 35.37
N PHE A 265 4.12 -0.36 34.13
CA PHE A 265 3.24 0.52 33.38
C PHE A 265 1.94 0.81 34.14
N ALA A 266 1.39 -0.15 34.89
CA ALA A 266 0.15 0.04 35.65
C ALA A 266 0.24 1.18 36.69
N SER A 267 1.46 1.53 37.12
CA SER A 267 1.74 2.60 38.08
C SER A 267 1.91 3.99 37.44
N VAL A 268 2.06 4.10 36.12
CA VAL A 268 2.37 5.36 35.42
C VAL A 268 1.11 6.10 34.98
N PRO A 269 0.89 7.37 35.39
CA PRO A 269 -0.25 8.18 34.94
C PRO A 269 -0.31 8.36 33.41
N ASN A 270 -1.52 8.30 32.84
CA ASN A 270 -1.75 8.39 31.39
C ASN A 270 -1.15 9.64 30.73
N GLU A 271 -1.06 10.76 31.46
CA GLU A 271 -0.47 12.01 30.97
C GLU A 271 1.03 11.84 30.67
N LEU A 272 1.77 11.11 31.51
CA LEU A 272 3.20 10.81 31.35
C LEU A 272 3.45 9.72 30.30
N ARG A 273 2.47 8.83 30.06
CA ARG A 273 2.55 7.81 29.01
C ARG A 273 2.55 8.43 27.61
N SER A 274 1.79 9.50 27.40
CA SER A 274 1.68 10.18 26.09
C SER A 274 3.01 10.71 25.53
N GLY A 275 3.97 11.06 26.39
CA GLY A 275 5.32 11.50 26.00
C GLY A 275 6.26 10.35 25.59
N ARG A 276 5.81 9.10 25.72
CA ARG A 276 6.63 7.89 25.50
C ARG A 276 6.34 7.17 24.19
N ASN A 277 5.70 7.82 23.23
CA ASN A 277 5.37 7.20 21.95
C ASN A 277 6.61 7.08 21.04
N CYS A 278 6.66 6.00 20.27
CA CYS A 278 7.66 5.78 19.24
C CYS A 278 7.25 6.56 18.00
N THR A 279 8.13 7.37 17.40
CA THR A 279 7.76 8.11 16.18
C THR A 279 7.69 7.24 14.92
N LEU A 280 8.09 5.96 15.01
CA LEU A 280 8.05 5.01 13.90
C LEU A 280 6.75 4.19 13.87
N CYS A 281 6.34 3.60 15.00
CA CYS A 281 5.06 2.86 15.09
C CYS A 281 3.90 3.69 15.64
N LEU A 282 4.16 4.90 16.17
CA LEU A 282 3.18 5.81 16.79
C LEU A 282 2.47 5.27 18.05
N GLU A 283 2.89 4.11 18.53
CA GLU A 283 2.42 3.49 19.77
C GLU A 283 3.38 3.77 20.93
N GLU A 284 2.98 3.42 22.16
CA GLU A 284 3.86 3.47 23.32
C GLU A 284 5.13 2.63 23.08
N ARG A 285 6.32 3.15 23.41
CA ARG A 285 7.58 2.47 23.14
C ARG A 285 7.73 1.17 23.95
N THR A 286 7.84 0.04 23.25
CA THR A 286 8.23 -1.27 23.79
C THR A 286 9.68 -1.60 23.46
N GLY A 287 10.41 -2.23 24.39
CA GLY A 287 11.85 -2.49 24.26
C GLY A 287 12.63 -1.22 23.87
N THR A 288 12.53 -0.18 24.69
CA THR A 288 13.08 1.15 24.37
C THR A 288 14.58 1.06 24.10
N CYS A 289 15.04 1.74 23.05
CA CYS A 289 16.44 1.84 22.70
C CYS A 289 16.80 3.27 22.31
N SER A 290 18.06 3.64 22.53
CA SER A 290 18.62 4.92 22.12
C SER A 290 19.63 4.75 21.01
N THR A 291 19.59 5.72 20.10
CA THR A 291 20.60 5.94 19.06
C THR A 291 21.77 6.75 19.63
N GLU A 292 22.93 6.76 18.97
CA GLU A 292 24.09 7.57 19.41
C GLU A 292 23.79 9.07 19.50
N CYS A 293 22.80 9.55 18.75
CA CYS A 293 22.34 10.93 18.79
C CYS A 293 21.33 11.22 19.92
N GLY A 294 20.99 10.23 20.75
CA GLY A 294 20.12 10.36 21.93
C GLY A 294 18.62 10.17 21.66
N HIS A 295 18.20 9.96 20.41
CA HIS A 295 16.78 9.74 20.08
C HIS A 295 16.32 8.31 20.43
N LEU A 296 15.08 8.21 20.92
CA LEU A 296 14.48 6.99 21.47
C LEU A 296 13.41 6.36 20.57
N PHE A 297 13.48 5.04 20.39
CA PHE A 297 12.55 4.26 19.57
C PHE A 297 12.32 2.87 20.19
N CYS A 298 11.35 2.11 19.68
CA CYS A 298 11.30 0.67 19.93
C CYS A 298 12.50 -0.01 19.24
N TRP A 299 13.10 -1.01 19.89
CA TRP A 299 14.22 -1.78 19.32
C TRP A 299 13.91 -2.34 17.93
N THR A 300 12.76 -2.99 17.77
CA THR A 300 12.32 -3.57 16.49
C THR A 300 12.14 -2.51 15.42
N CYS A 301 11.58 -1.36 15.77
CA CYS A 301 11.32 -0.26 14.84
C CYS A 301 12.62 0.35 14.29
N ILE A 302 13.58 0.69 15.17
CA ILE A 302 14.83 1.32 14.71
C ILE A 302 15.75 0.35 13.99
N VAL A 303 15.75 -0.94 14.38
CA VAL A 303 16.51 -1.98 13.68
C VAL A 303 15.91 -2.21 12.29
N GLY A 304 14.58 -2.26 12.17
CA GLY A 304 13.89 -2.32 10.88
C GLY A 304 14.24 -1.13 9.98
N TRP A 305 14.18 0.09 10.52
CA TRP A 305 14.56 1.30 9.80
C TRP A 305 16.04 1.29 9.37
N GLY A 306 16.95 0.98 10.29
CA GLY A 306 18.40 1.02 10.08
C GLY A 306 18.91 0.02 9.04
N ARG A 307 18.18 -1.08 8.82
CA ARG A 307 18.45 -2.03 7.71
C ARG A 307 18.20 -1.41 6.33
N GLY A 308 17.23 -0.50 6.23
CA GLY A 308 16.91 0.20 4.98
C GLY A 308 17.70 1.49 4.79
N LYS A 309 17.83 2.30 5.86
CA LYS A 309 18.53 3.58 5.86
C LYS A 309 19.37 3.73 7.12
N ALA A 310 20.69 3.80 6.97
CA ALA A 310 21.65 3.98 8.06
C ALA A 310 21.71 5.44 8.58
N GLU A 311 20.56 6.05 8.85
CA GLU A 311 20.41 7.40 9.40
C GLU A 311 19.30 7.45 10.46
N CYS A 312 19.45 8.30 11.48
CA CYS A 312 18.41 8.52 12.47
C CYS A 312 17.16 9.16 11.82
N PRO A 313 15.94 8.65 12.06
CA PRO A 313 14.70 9.22 11.51
C PRO A 313 14.45 10.69 11.87
N LEU A 314 14.98 11.15 13.00
CA LEU A 314 14.70 12.49 13.55
C LEU A 314 15.76 13.52 13.14
N CYS A 315 17.05 13.23 13.35
CA CYS A 315 18.12 14.18 13.07
C CYS A 315 19.01 13.83 11.87
N ARG A 316 18.78 12.67 11.22
CA ARG A 316 19.56 12.17 10.07
C ARG A 316 21.05 11.93 10.35
N GLN A 317 21.46 11.90 11.61
CA GLN A 317 22.81 11.47 11.98
C GLN A 317 23.02 10.01 11.59
N THR A 318 24.24 9.66 11.18
CA THR A 318 24.61 8.29 10.79
C THR A 318 24.26 7.29 11.89
N LEU A 319 23.57 6.22 11.53
CA LEU A 319 23.10 5.19 12.45
C LEU A 319 23.93 3.91 12.26
N ASN A 320 24.51 3.39 13.34
CA ASN A 320 25.12 2.07 13.36
C ASN A 320 24.31 1.12 14.27
N LEU A 321 23.79 0.03 13.70
CA LEU A 321 22.97 -0.95 14.42
C LEU A 321 23.72 -1.62 15.59
N GLN A 322 25.04 -1.78 15.49
CA GLN A 322 25.86 -2.36 16.57
C GLN A 322 26.03 -1.42 17.77
N ARG A 323 25.69 -0.13 17.61
CA ARG A 323 25.84 0.90 18.63
C ARG A 323 24.51 1.37 19.20
N LEU A 324 23.43 0.65 18.92
CA LEU A 324 22.14 0.88 19.57
C LEU A 324 22.22 0.43 21.03
N ILE A 325 21.78 1.29 21.94
CA ILE A 325 21.83 1.03 23.38
C ILE A 325 20.41 0.71 23.85
N PRO A 326 20.13 -0.53 24.32
CA PRO A 326 18.85 -0.84 24.95
C PRO A 326 18.75 -0.10 26.29
N ILE A 327 17.58 0.49 26.56
CA ILE A 327 17.31 1.19 27.80
C ILE A 327 16.23 0.44 28.58
N TYR A 328 16.64 -0.12 29.71
CA TYR A 328 15.75 -0.88 30.58
C TYR A 328 15.08 0.00 31.66
N ASN A 329 15.77 1.05 32.14
CA ASN A 329 15.35 1.85 33.31
C ASN A 329 15.09 3.31 32.93
N LEU A 330 13.96 3.63 32.28
CA LEU A 330 13.67 5.01 31.83
C LEU A 330 12.51 5.69 32.53
#